data_AF-A0AAU8R851-F1
#
_entry.id   AF-A0AAU8R851-F1
#
_cell.length_a   1.000
_cell.length_b   1.000
_cell.length_c   1.000
_cell.angle_alpha   90.00
_cell.angle_beta   90.00
_cell.angle_gamma   90.00
#
_symmetry.space_group_name_H-M   'P 1'
#
loop_
_entity.id
_entity.type
_entity.pdbx_description
1 polymer ?
#
loop_
_entity_poly.entity_id
_entity_poly.type
_entity_poly.pdbx_seq_one_letter_code
_entity_poly.pdbx_strand_id
1 'polypeptide(L)' 'MLIGWAGAVLFILSYLLLSIGRLSSKSKVYHTLNILGAICLVINGFILQDVPNIVVNLIWGLIGVYAVIKIVK' A
#
# COMPACT_ATOMS: atom_id res chain seq x y z
N MET A 1 2.44 -7.75 -15.65
CA MET A 1 2.31 -6.32 -16.00
C MET A 1 1.04 -5.69 -15.44
N LEU A 2 -0.19 -6.11 -15.81
CA LEU A 2 -1.42 -5.46 -15.33
C LEU A 2 -1.58 -5.41 -13.79
N ILE A 3 -1.17 -6.46 -13.07
CA ILE A 3 -1.30 -6.53 -11.60
C ILE A 3 -0.42 -5.47 -10.90
N GLY A 4 0.78 -5.20 -11.44
CA GLY A 4 1.69 -4.18 -10.91
C GLY A 4 1.14 -2.77 -11.10
N TRP A 5 0.63 -2.48 -12.30
CA TRP A 5 -0.02 -1.19 -12.59
C TRP A 5 -1.31 -0.99 -11.79
N ALA A 6 -2.13 -2.04 -11.62
CA ALA A 6 -3.31 -1.98 -10.76
C ALA A 6 -2.94 -1.72 -9.29
N GLY A 7 -1.89 -2.38 -8.78
CA GLY A 7 -1.35 -2.14 -7.44
C GLY A 7 -0.81 -0.72 -7.27
N ALA A 8 -0.05 -0.22 -8.25
CA ALA A 8 0.48 1.14 -8.26
C ALA A 8 -0.64 2.18 -8.23
N VAL A 9 -1.67 2.02 -9.05
CA VAL A 9 -2.84 2.91 -9.06
C VAL A 9 -3.52 2.89 -7.69
N LEU A 10 -3.76 1.72 -7.10
CA LEU A 10 -4.41 1.62 -5.79
C LEU A 10 -3.60 2.31 -4.69
N PHE A 11 -2.28 2.12 -4.71
CA PHE A 11 -1.34 2.69 -3.77
C PHE A 11 -1.28 4.22 -3.86
N ILE A 12 -1.10 4.74 -5.09
CA ILE A 12 -1.08 6.18 -5.38
C ILE A 12 -2.42 6.82 -5.03
N LEU A 13 -3.54 6.17 -5.37
CA LEU A 13 -4.87 6.67 -5.06
C LEU A 13 -5.08 6.75 -3.54
N SER A 14 -4.65 5.73 -2.79
CA SER A 14 -4.73 5.76 -1.32
C SER A 14 -3.97 6.96 -0.74
N TYR A 15 -2.74 7.19 -1.21
CA TYR A 15 -1.88 8.28 -0.75
C TYR A 15 -2.43 9.65 -1.17
N LEU A 16 -2.99 9.75 -2.37
CA LEU A 16 -3.65 10.95 -2.86
C LEU A 16 -4.85 11.30 -1.98
N LEU A 17 -5.73 10.35 -1.67
CA LEU A 17 -6.86 10.59 -0.78
C LEU A 17 -6.43 10.99 0.64
N LEU A 18 -5.31 10.46 1.14
CA LEU A 18 -4.72 10.92 2.41
C LEU A 18 -4.23 12.37 2.31
N SER A 19 -3.49 12.69 1.25
CA SER A 19 -2.86 14.01 1.03
C SER A 19 -3.90 15.13 0.89
N ILE A 20 -5.03 14.86 0.23
CA ILE A 20 -6.13 15.83 0.09
C ILE A 20 -7.01 15.89 1.36
N GLY A 21 -6.68 15.14 2.42
CA GLY A 21 -7.44 15.10 3.67
C GLY A 21 -8.80 14.38 3.57
N ARG A 22 -9.10 13.74 2.43
CA ARG A 22 -10.31 12.91 2.23
C ARG A 22 -10.28 11.65 3.07
N LEU A 23 -9.09 11.09 3.28
CA LEU A 23 -8.83 10.02 4.23
C LEU A 23 -7.91 10.54 5.33
N SER A 24 -8.20 10.18 6.58
CA SER A 24 -7.29 10.44 7.69
C SER A 24 -6.32 9.27 7.85
N SER A 25 -5.13 9.52 8.38
CA SER A 25 -4.20 8.48 8.83
C SER A 25 -4.78 7.59 9.95
N LYS A 26 -5.93 7.98 10.53
CA LYS A 26 -6.74 7.17 11.45
C LYS A 26 -7.80 6.30 10.73
N SER A 27 -7.92 6.38 9.42
CA SER A 27 -8.93 5.61 8.67
C SER A 27 -8.44 4.20 8.39
N LYS A 28 -9.24 3.20 8.81
CA LYS A 28 -8.99 1.79 8.49
C LYS A 28 -8.96 1.57 6.97
N VAL A 29 -9.83 2.25 6.23
CA VAL A 29 -9.94 2.13 4.76
C VAL A 29 -8.64 2.54 4.06
N TYR A 30 -8.00 3.61 4.52
CA TYR A 30 -6.73 4.07 3.96
C TYR A 30 -5.65 2.99 4.08
N HIS A 31 -5.45 2.46 5.29
CA HIS A 31 -4.41 1.46 5.50
C HIS A 31 -4.72 0.13 4.81
N THR A 32 -5.98 -0.31 4.75
CA THR A 32 -6.36 -1.53 4.01
C THR A 32 -6.08 -1.40 2.52
N LEU A 33 -6.45 -0.27 1.89
CA LEU A 33 -6.13 0.00 0.49
C LEU A 33 -4.63 0.03 0.25
N ASN A 34 -3.90 0.61 1.19
CA ASN A 34 -2.46 0.73 1.12
C ASN A 34 -1.76 -0.64 1.21
N ILE A 35 -2.17 -1.49 2.15
CA ILE A 35 -1.69 -2.87 2.28
C ILE A 35 -1.98 -3.68 1.00
N LEU A 36 -3.18 -3.55 0.42
CA LEU A 36 -3.53 -4.24 -0.82
C LEU A 36 -2.65 -3.77 -2.00
N GLY A 37 -2.43 -2.45 -2.12
CA GLY A 37 -1.51 -1.88 -3.12
C GLY A 37 -0.08 -2.40 -2.96
N ALA A 38 0.42 -2.41 -1.72
CA ALA A 38 1.74 -2.92 -1.37
C ALA A 38 1.91 -4.40 -1.74
N ILE A 39 0.92 -5.26 -1.44
CA ILE A 39 0.97 -6.69 -1.78
C ILE A 39 1.05 -6.89 -3.30
N CYS A 40 0.23 -6.16 -4.08
CA CYS A 40 0.27 -6.24 -5.54
C CYS A 40 1.62 -5.79 -6.11
N LEU A 41 2.22 -4.74 -5.54
CA LEU A 41 3.53 -4.23 -5.95
C LEU A 41 4.67 -5.19 -5.57
N VAL A 42 4.62 -5.83 -4.40
CA VAL A 42 5.57 -6.88 -4.00
C VAL A 42 5.50 -8.06 -4.96
N ILE A 43 4.30 -8.57 -5.27
CA ILE A 43 4.11 -9.68 -6.23
C ILE A 43 4.67 -9.28 -7.61
N ASN A 44 4.41 -8.04 -8.05
CA ASN A 44 4.94 -7.57 -9.32
C ASN A 44 6.47 -7.41 -9.30
N GLY A 45 7.04 -6.94 -8.20
CA GLY A 45 8.48 -6.85 -7.99
C GLY A 45 9.16 -8.20 -8.07
N PHE A 46 8.56 -9.26 -7.50
CA PHE A 46 9.06 -10.64 -7.65
C PHE A 46 9.09 -11.10 -9.11
N ILE A 47 8.06 -10.77 -9.89
CA ILE A 47 7.99 -11.13 -11.32
C ILE A 47 9.07 -10.41 -12.13
N LEU A 48 9.38 -9.16 -11.79
CA LEU A 48 10.36 -8.32 -12.50
C LEU A 48 11.77 -8.41 -11.90
N GLN A 49 11.97 -9.21 -10.85
CA GLN A 49 13.20 -9.25 -10.04
C GLN A 49 13.65 -7.87 -9.53
N ASP A 50 12.68 -6.99 -9.28
CA ASP A 50 12.89 -5.63 -8.79
C ASP A 50 12.97 -5.63 -7.26
N VAL A 51 14.16 -5.98 -6.75
CA VAL A 51 14.44 -6.05 -5.31
C VAL A 51 14.15 -4.74 -4.58
N PRO A 52 14.53 -3.54 -5.10
CA PRO A 52 14.17 -2.26 -4.48
C PRO A 52 12.65 -2.10 -4.28
N ASN A 53 11.85 -2.39 -5.31
CA ASN A 53 10.39 -2.29 -5.26
C ASN A 53 9.79 -3.25 -4.22
N ILE A 54 10.31 -4.48 -4.15
CA ILE A 54 9.89 -5.47 -3.14
C ILE A 54 10.12 -4.94 -1.72
N VAL A 55 11.34 -4.48 -1.42
CA VAL A 55 11.69 -4.04 -0.06
C VAL A 55 10.86 -2.84 0.37
N VAL A 56 10.72 -1.83 -0.50
CA VAL A 56 9.96 -0.61 -0.19
C VAL A 56 8.50 -0.95 0.10
N ASN A 57 7.86 -1.74 -0.76
CA ASN A 57 6.45 -2.07 -0.59
C ASN A 57 6.20 -3.03 0.57
N LEU A 58 7.16 -3.92 0.87
CA LEU A 58 7.07 -4.77 2.06
C LEU A 58 7.07 -3.91 3.34
N ILE A 59 7.98 -2.95 3.44
CA ILE A 59 8.05 -2.02 4.58
C ILE A 59 6.76 -1.18 4.67
N TRP A 60 6.27 -0.66 3.54
CA TRP A 60 5.03 0.12 3.51
C TRP A 60 3.81 -0.72 3.93
N GLY A 61 3.74 -1.97 3.49
CA GLY A 61 2.70 -2.91 3.92
C GLY A 61 2.73 -3.16 5.43
N LEU A 62 3.93 -3.35 6.02
CA LEU A 62 4.09 -3.52 7.47
C LEU A 62 3.64 -2.28 8.26
N ILE A 63 3.96 -1.07 7.78
CA ILE A 63 3.50 0.19 8.38
C ILE A 63 1.97 0.27 8.34
N GLY A 64 1.36 -0.09 7.21
CA GLY A 64 -0.09 -0.16 7.06
C GLY A 64 -0.73 -1.12 8.07
N VAL A 65 -0.19 -2.34 8.20
CA VAL A 65 -0.68 -3.35 9.15
C VAL A 65 -0.60 -2.83 10.59
N TYR A 66 0.55 -2.26 10.98
CA TYR A 66 0.72 -1.67 12.30
C TYR A 66 -0.32 -0.57 12.58
N ALA A 67 -0.57 0.29 11.61
CA ALA A 67 -1.55 1.35 11.75
C ALA A 67 -3.00 0.82 11.84
N VAL A 68 -3.38 -0.21 11.07
CA VAL A 68 -4.68 -0.87 11.21
C VAL A 68 -4.84 -1.43 12.63
N ILE A 69 -3.83 -2.14 13.15
CA ILE A 69 -3.87 -2.70 14.51
C ILE A 69 -4.08 -1.58 15.55
N LYS A 70 -3.38 -0.45 15.40
CA LYS A 70 -3.52 0.70 16.29
C LYS A 70 -4.89 1.39 16.21
N ILE A 71 -5.57 1.33 15.08
CA ILE A 71 -6.91 1.94 14.89
C ILE A 71 -8.03 1.00 15.37
N VAL A 72 -7.81 -0.32 15.28
CA VAL A 72 -8.78 -1.33 15.76
C VAL A 72 -8.75 -1.46 17.28
N LYS A 73 -7.59 -1.26 17.89
CA LYS A 73 -7.38 -1.30 19.36
C LYS A 73 -7.73 0.03 20.00
#